data_AF-E4M7N6-F1
#
_entry.id   AF-E4M7N6-F1
#
_cell.length_a   1.000
_cell.length_b   1.000
_cell.length_c   1.000
_cell.angle_alpha   90.00
_cell.angle_beta   90.00
_cell.angle_gamma   90.00
#
_symmetry.space_group_name_H-M   'P 1'
#
loop_
_entity.id
_entity.type
_entity.pdbx_description
1 polymer ?
#
loop_
_entity_poly.entity_id
_entity_poly.type
_entity_poly.pdbx_seq_one_letter_code
_entity_poly.pdbx_strand_id
1 'polypeptide(L)'
;MELFHYEYQREHQQYQQRKEEEENKKLNAILRYTRETFKRFDLNETEIFQICESVRYFVTNHQVFSMTEVHIKKHSSLTQISLKNFAWNIAFQYNIGRDMTTSFVMATFSEWFANSTFDTVRKNLRTTTGRHKIEIDENILSKYLI
;
A
#
# COMPACT_ATOMS: atom_id res chain seq x y z
N MET A 1 -21.74 -19.92 -36.48
CA MET A 1 -20.39 -19.37 -36.26
C MET A 1 -20.46 -18.03 -35.52
N GLU A 2 -21.44 -17.16 -35.81
CA GLU A 2 -21.66 -15.87 -35.11
C GLU A 2 -22.12 -15.99 -33.64
N LEU A 3 -22.94 -16.98 -33.29
CA LEU A 3 -23.38 -17.23 -31.91
C LEU A 3 -22.20 -17.50 -30.94
N PHE A 4 -21.24 -18.33 -31.37
CA PHE A 4 -20.03 -18.61 -30.58
C PHE A 4 -19.15 -17.38 -30.36
N HIS A 5 -19.09 -16.45 -31.33
CA HIS A 5 -18.34 -15.21 -31.20
C HIS A 5 -19.00 -14.26 -30.18
N TYR A 6 -20.33 -14.15 -30.22
CA TYR A 6 -21.10 -13.33 -29.29
C TYR A 6 -21.06 -13.86 -27.85
N GLU A 7 -21.17 -15.18 -27.67
CA GLU A 7 -21.04 -15.84 -26.35
C GLU A 7 -19.65 -15.65 -25.76
N TYR A 8 -18.59 -15.89 -26.56
CA TYR A 8 -17.21 -15.63 -26.13
C TYR A 8 -16.98 -14.17 -25.71
N GLN A 9 -17.50 -13.22 -26.48
CA GLN A 9 -17.37 -11.79 -26.18
C GLN A 9 -18.09 -11.42 -24.87
N ARG A 10 -19.28 -11.97 -24.63
CA ARG A 10 -20.03 -11.77 -23.38
C ARG A 10 -19.34 -12.39 -22.17
N GLU A 11 -18.87 -13.63 -22.29
CA GLU A 11 -18.12 -14.30 -21.21
C GLU A 11 -16.83 -13.55 -20.88
N HIS A 12 -16.12 -13.07 -21.90
CA HIS A 12 -14.92 -12.26 -21.72
C HIS A 12 -15.23 -10.95 -20.99
N GLN A 13 -16.28 -10.23 -21.39
CA GLN A 13 -16.70 -9.01 -20.71
C GLN A 13 -17.09 -9.25 -19.24
N GLN A 14 -17.87 -10.30 -18.97
CA GLN A 14 -18.23 -10.67 -17.59
C GLN A 14 -17.01 -11.05 -16.76
N TYR A 15 -16.03 -11.75 -17.35
CA TYR A 15 -14.79 -12.07 -16.69
C TYR A 15 -14.00 -10.81 -16.32
N GLN A 16 -13.83 -9.86 -17.26
CA GLN A 16 -13.12 -8.59 -16.97
C GLN A 16 -13.84 -7.77 -15.90
N GLN A 17 -15.17 -7.66 -15.96
CA GLN A 17 -15.95 -6.94 -14.94
C GLN A 17 -15.79 -7.54 -13.55
N ARG A 18 -15.89 -8.87 -13.43
CA ARG A 18 -15.67 -9.54 -12.12
C ARG A 18 -14.26 -9.32 -11.60
N LYS A 19 -13.27 -9.39 -12.48
CA LYS A 19 -11.86 -9.15 -12.11
C LYS A 19 -11.66 -7.70 -11.63
N GLU A 20 -12.19 -6.72 -12.34
CA GLU A 20 -12.12 -5.31 -11.95
C GLU A 20 -12.84 -5.05 -10.62
N GLU A 21 -14.00 -5.70 -10.40
CA GLU A 21 -14.73 -5.59 -9.14
C GLU A 21 -13.94 -6.19 -7.96
N GLU A 22 -13.31 -7.34 -8.15
CA GLU A 22 -12.43 -7.96 -7.15
C GLU A 22 -11.20 -7.09 -6.85
N GLU A 23 -10.55 -6.53 -7.88
CA GLU A 23 -9.41 -5.62 -7.73
C GLU A 23 -9.83 -4.33 -6.99
N ASN A 24 -11.00 -3.79 -7.30
CA ASN A 24 -11.55 -2.61 -6.63
C ASN A 24 -11.90 -2.89 -5.16
N LYS A 25 -12.50 -4.05 -4.85
CA LYS A 25 -12.76 -4.47 -3.45
C LYS A 25 -11.46 -4.59 -2.67
N LYS A 26 -10.45 -5.22 -3.25
CA LYS A 26 -9.11 -5.35 -2.67
C LYS A 26 -8.48 -3.99 -2.41
N LEU A 27 -8.51 -3.08 -3.39
CA LEU A 27 -7.99 -1.72 -3.26
C LEU A 27 -8.71 -0.94 -2.15
N ASN A 28 -10.04 -0.99 -2.11
CA ASN A 28 -10.82 -0.31 -1.07
C ASN A 28 -10.50 -0.82 0.34
N ALA A 29 -10.33 -2.13 0.51
CA ALA A 29 -9.90 -2.73 1.78
C ALA A 29 -8.53 -2.19 2.25
N ILE A 30 -7.59 -2.05 1.32
CA ILE A 30 -6.22 -1.58 1.58
C ILE A 30 -6.19 -0.08 1.91
N LEU A 31 -6.99 0.73 1.20
CA LEU A 31 -7.14 2.15 1.49
C LEU A 31 -7.83 2.39 2.84
N ARG A 32 -8.82 1.55 3.19
CA ARG A 32 -9.44 1.56 4.51
C ARG A 32 -8.44 1.21 5.61
N TYR A 33 -7.66 0.15 5.45
CA TYR A 33 -6.55 -0.19 6.35
C TYR A 33 -5.57 0.97 6.51
N THR A 34 -5.18 1.60 5.42
CA THR A 34 -4.26 2.74 5.42
C THR A 34 -4.82 3.90 6.24
N ARG A 35 -6.05 4.32 5.96
CA ARG A 35 -6.72 5.41 6.66
C ARG A 35 -6.89 5.11 8.15
N GLU A 36 -7.39 3.93 8.50
CA GLU A 36 -7.59 3.52 9.90
C GLU A 36 -6.27 3.38 10.67
N THR A 37 -5.19 3.01 9.98
CA THR A 37 -3.84 2.96 10.56
C THR A 37 -3.37 4.36 10.92
N PHE A 38 -3.39 5.29 9.97
CA PHE A 38 -2.83 6.63 10.19
C PHE A 38 -3.71 7.57 11.02
N LYS A 39 -5.04 7.35 11.08
CA LYS A 39 -5.95 8.08 12.00
C LYS A 39 -5.62 7.90 13.49
N ARG A 40 -4.83 6.88 13.85
CA ARG A 40 -4.38 6.64 15.24
C ARG A 40 -3.15 7.48 15.61
N PHE A 41 -2.65 8.27 14.67
CA PHE A 41 -1.50 9.14 14.83
C PHE A 41 -1.93 10.58 14.59
N ASP A 42 -1.09 11.54 14.97
CA ASP A 42 -1.38 12.98 14.90
C ASP A 42 -1.25 13.57 13.48
N LEU A 43 -1.54 12.78 12.44
CA LEU A 43 -1.53 13.23 11.05
C LEU A 43 -2.82 13.98 10.74
N ASN A 44 -2.71 15.05 9.95
CA ASN A 44 -3.88 15.75 9.45
C ASN A 44 -4.53 14.99 8.27
N GLU A 45 -5.78 15.33 7.95
CA GLU A 45 -6.52 14.66 6.86
C GLU A 45 -5.85 14.82 5.49
N THR A 46 -5.12 15.91 5.23
CA THR A 46 -4.35 16.09 3.98
C THR A 46 -3.18 15.10 3.89
N GLU A 47 -2.43 14.91 4.98
CA GLU A 47 -1.35 13.92 5.03
C GLU A 47 -1.89 12.50 4.86
N ILE A 48 -2.99 12.16 5.54
CA ILE A 48 -3.64 10.85 5.40
C ILE A 48 -4.11 10.64 3.95
N PHE A 49 -4.69 11.66 3.33
CA PHE A 49 -5.10 11.63 1.93
C PHE A 49 -3.92 11.38 0.99
N GLN A 50 -2.80 12.09 1.18
CA GLN A 50 -1.58 11.89 0.38
C GLN A 50 -1.00 10.47 0.52
N ILE A 51 -1.04 9.90 1.73
CA ILE A 51 -0.63 8.50 1.95
C ILE A 51 -1.57 7.55 1.21
N CYS A 52 -2.89 7.75 1.29
CA CYS A 52 -3.87 6.95 0.57
C CYS A 52 -3.63 6.97 -0.95
N GLU A 53 -3.37 8.15 -1.53
CA GLU A 53 -3.11 8.26 -2.97
C GLU A 53 -1.76 7.64 -3.37
N SER A 54 -0.74 7.78 -2.52
CA SER A 54 0.55 7.10 -2.72
C SER A 54 0.39 5.58 -2.68
N VAL A 55 -0.42 5.05 -1.75
CA VAL A 55 -0.75 3.61 -1.68
C VAL A 55 -1.54 3.15 -2.90
N ARG A 56 -2.57 3.92 -3.31
CA ARG A 56 -3.35 3.62 -4.52
C ARG A 56 -2.44 3.49 -5.73
N TYR A 57 -1.59 4.48 -5.97
CA TYR A 57 -0.66 4.45 -7.09
C TYR A 57 0.32 3.28 -7.00
N PHE A 58 0.84 3.01 -5.80
CA PHE A 58 1.77 1.92 -5.53
C PHE A 58 1.22 0.55 -5.90
N VAL A 59 0.01 0.23 -5.47
CA VAL A 59 -0.58 -1.09 -5.68
C VAL A 59 -1.21 -1.26 -7.06
N THR A 60 -1.71 -0.18 -7.67
CA THR A 60 -2.33 -0.23 -9.00
C THR A 60 -1.28 -0.26 -10.12
N ASN A 61 -0.17 0.46 -9.97
CA ASN A 61 0.84 0.58 -11.04
C ASN A 61 2.11 -0.23 -10.79
N HIS A 62 2.27 -0.82 -9.59
CA HIS A 62 3.54 -1.42 -9.16
C HIS A 62 4.73 -0.46 -9.31
N GLN A 63 4.47 0.83 -9.06
CA GLN A 63 5.42 1.93 -9.21
C GLN A 63 5.28 2.89 -8.03
N VAL A 64 6.33 3.66 -7.77
CA VAL A 64 6.29 4.65 -6.71
C VAL A 64 5.78 5.97 -7.26
N PHE A 65 4.86 6.60 -6.54
CA PHE A 65 4.38 7.93 -6.88
C PHE A 65 5.51 8.94 -6.63
N SER A 66 6.28 9.22 -7.68
CA SER A 66 7.34 10.23 -7.69
C SER A 66 6.71 11.57 -8.04
N MET A 67 6.09 12.23 -7.07
CA MET A 67 5.65 13.61 -7.24
C MET A 67 6.22 14.46 -6.11
N THR A 68 6.79 15.60 -6.49
CA THR A 68 7.39 16.63 -5.62
C THR A 68 6.42 17.21 -4.58
N GLU A 69 5.16 16.77 -4.57
CA GLU A 69 4.05 17.31 -3.79
C GLU A 69 3.63 16.43 -2.59
N VAL A 70 4.13 15.19 -2.48
CA VAL A 70 3.89 14.39 -1.26
C VAL A 70 4.88 14.85 -0.19
N HIS A 71 4.43 15.78 0.64
CA HIS A 71 5.21 16.31 1.75
C HIS A 71 4.51 15.99 3.07
N ILE A 72 4.75 14.78 3.56
CA ILE A 72 4.26 14.33 4.85
C ILE A 72 5.31 14.68 5.89
N LYS A 73 4.94 15.54 6.84
CA LYS A 73 5.87 16.00 7.87
C LYS A 73 6.14 14.88 8.86
N LYS A 74 7.34 14.88 9.42
CA LYS A 74 7.77 13.89 10.40
C LYS A 74 7.01 14.09 11.71
N HIS A 75 6.16 13.12 12.01
CA HIS A 75 5.50 12.98 13.30
C HIS A 75 6.33 12.05 14.21
N SER A 76 6.71 12.53 15.40
CA SER A 76 7.51 11.75 16.37
C SER A 76 6.79 10.50 16.88
N SER A 77 5.46 10.48 16.77
CA SER A 77 4.64 9.33 17.11
C SER A 77 4.82 8.17 16.12
N LEU A 78 5.31 8.40 14.90
CA LEU A 78 5.62 7.38 13.90
C LEU A 78 7.11 7.04 13.88
N THR A 79 7.41 5.75 13.93
CA THR A 79 8.79 5.24 13.84
C THR A 79 9.09 4.70 12.45
N GLN A 80 10.37 4.70 12.05
CA GLN A 80 10.80 4.02 10.83
C GLN A 80 10.38 2.55 10.79
N ILE A 81 10.38 1.86 11.94
CA ILE A 81 9.96 0.45 11.99
C ILE A 81 8.48 0.32 11.64
N SER A 82 7.62 1.15 12.24
CA SER A 82 6.18 1.15 11.95
C SER A 82 5.90 1.46 10.46
N LEU A 83 6.61 2.41 9.87
CA LEU A 83 6.45 2.77 8.45
C LEU A 83 6.93 1.67 7.50
N LYS A 84 8.04 0.98 7.82
CA LYS A 84 8.50 -0.18 7.07
C LYS A 84 7.52 -1.34 7.15
N ASN A 85 7.05 -1.67 8.36
CA ASN A 85 6.05 -2.72 8.58
C ASN A 85 4.74 -2.41 7.83
N PHE A 86 4.27 -1.16 7.87
CA PHE A 86 3.13 -0.70 7.09
C PHE A 86 3.29 -0.99 5.59
N ALA A 87 4.41 -0.57 5.01
CA ALA A 87 4.69 -0.80 3.59
C ALA A 87 4.82 -2.30 3.25
N TRP A 88 5.44 -3.07 4.14
CA TRP A 88 5.54 -4.53 3.99
C TRP A 88 4.16 -5.19 3.98
N ASN A 89 3.27 -4.82 4.91
CA ASN A 89 1.92 -5.37 5.01
C ASN A 89 1.16 -5.19 3.69
N ILE A 90 1.20 -4.00 3.10
CA ILE A 90 0.54 -3.72 1.81
C ILE A 90 1.21 -4.51 0.68
N ALA A 91 2.54 -4.46 0.58
CA ALA A 91 3.28 -5.14 -0.46
C ALA A 91 3.02 -6.65 -0.46
N PHE A 92 2.90 -7.26 0.73
CA PHE A 92 2.57 -8.67 0.89
C PHE A 92 1.23 -9.04 0.25
N GLN A 93 0.19 -8.20 0.42
CA GLN A 93 -1.14 -8.45 -0.17
C GLN A 93 -1.14 -8.43 -1.70
N TYR A 94 -0.20 -7.71 -2.32
CA TYR A 94 -0.08 -7.56 -3.78
C TYR A 94 1.10 -8.31 -4.38
N ASN A 95 1.83 -9.10 -3.59
CA ASN A 95 3.05 -9.79 -4.03
C ASN A 95 4.10 -8.82 -4.65
N ILE A 96 4.23 -7.62 -4.08
CA ILE A 96 5.18 -6.60 -4.52
C ILE A 96 6.56 -6.88 -3.92
N GLY A 97 7.60 -6.86 -4.76
CA GLY A 97 8.97 -7.17 -4.37
C GLY A 97 9.61 -6.11 -3.46
N ARG A 98 10.61 -6.55 -2.67
CA ARG A 98 11.28 -5.73 -1.64
C ARG A 98 11.91 -4.44 -2.18
N ASP A 99 12.49 -4.45 -3.38
CA ASP A 99 13.12 -3.25 -3.95
C ASP A 99 12.07 -2.15 -4.20
N MET A 100 10.94 -2.52 -4.81
CA MET A 100 9.83 -1.59 -5.07
C MET A 100 9.20 -1.08 -3.77
N THR A 101 9.00 -1.96 -2.78
CA THR A 101 8.52 -1.56 -1.45
C THR A 101 9.49 -0.61 -0.75
N THR A 102 10.79 -0.81 -0.91
CA THR A 102 11.82 0.08 -0.34
C THR A 102 11.74 1.47 -0.97
N SER A 103 11.63 1.55 -2.31
CA SER A 103 11.45 2.81 -3.02
C SER A 103 10.18 3.53 -2.54
N PHE A 104 9.08 2.80 -2.34
CA PHE A 104 7.83 3.36 -1.82
C PHE A 104 8.02 3.98 -0.43
N VAL A 105 8.68 3.28 0.49
CA VAL A 105 8.97 3.76 1.85
C VAL A 105 9.80 5.04 1.80
N MET A 106 10.88 5.04 1.03
CA MET A 106 11.81 6.17 1.00
C MET A 106 11.25 7.40 0.30
N ALA A 107 10.40 7.21 -0.72
CA ALA A 107 9.73 8.32 -1.39
C ALA A 107 8.59 8.91 -0.56
N THR A 108 7.68 8.05 -0.07
CA THR A 108 6.47 8.49 0.64
C THR A 108 6.79 9.06 2.03
N PHE A 109 7.76 8.47 2.74
CA PHE A 109 8.11 8.87 4.10
C PHE A 109 9.53 9.45 4.19
N SER A 110 9.91 10.24 3.19
CA SER A 110 11.27 10.77 3.01
C SER A 110 11.85 11.43 4.26
N GLU A 111 11.05 12.19 5.02
CA GLU A 111 11.52 12.84 6.26
C GLU A 111 11.98 11.86 7.36
N TRP A 112 11.43 10.64 7.40
CA TRP A 112 11.89 9.61 8.33
C TRP A 112 13.15 8.90 7.86
N PHE A 113 13.40 8.85 6.55
CA PHE A 113 14.46 8.05 5.93
C PHE A 113 15.58 8.89 5.30
N ALA A 114 15.61 10.21 5.51
CA ALA A 114 16.60 11.12 4.94
C ALA A 114 18.06 10.69 5.17
N ASN A 115 18.35 10.04 6.30
CA ASN A 115 19.70 9.53 6.65
C ASN A 115 19.84 8.01 6.49
N SER A 116 18.92 7.35 5.78
CA SER A 116 18.92 5.90 5.59
C SER A 116 19.35 5.54 4.18
N THR A 117 20.16 4.50 4.04
CA THR A 117 20.49 3.95 2.72
C THR A 117 19.41 2.99 2.26
N PHE A 118 19.22 2.90 0.94
CA PHE A 118 18.29 1.96 0.31
C PHE A 118 18.49 0.53 0.82
N ASP A 119 19.72 0.03 0.83
CA ASP A 119 20.04 -1.32 1.31
C ASP A 119 19.67 -1.55 2.79
N THR A 120 19.82 -0.53 3.63
CA THR A 120 19.48 -0.63 5.06
C THR A 120 17.98 -0.75 5.25
N VAL A 121 17.20 0.07 4.54
CA VAL A 121 15.73 0.00 4.57
C VAL A 121 15.26 -1.34 4.01
N ARG A 122 15.79 -1.73 2.85
CA ARG A 122 15.46 -2.99 2.17
C ARG A 122 15.65 -4.22 3.05
N LYS A 123 16.83 -4.35 3.68
CA LYS A 123 17.17 -5.49 4.55
C LYS A 123 16.22 -5.59 5.76
N ASN A 124 15.75 -4.47 6.27
CA ASN A 124 14.96 -4.38 7.49
C ASN A 124 13.50 -3.95 7.25
N LEU A 125 12.92 -4.22 6.07
CA LEU A 125 11.54 -3.88 5.72
C LEU A 125 10.49 -4.52 6.63
N ARG A 126 10.81 -5.68 7.20
CA ARG A 126 9.94 -6.44 8.10
C ARG A 126 10.61 -6.56 9.46
N THR A 127 9.95 -6.14 10.52
CA THR A 127 10.43 -6.30 11.90
C THR A 127 9.29 -6.79 12.77
N THR A 128 9.48 -7.99 13.35
CA THR A 128 8.49 -8.66 14.22
C THR A 128 8.92 -8.70 15.69
N THR A 129 10.13 -8.23 15.99
CA THR A 129 10.70 -8.26 17.34
C THR A 129 10.41 -6.96 18.08
N GLY A 130 9.76 -7.06 19.24
CA GLY A 130 9.38 -5.89 20.05
C GLY A 130 7.90 -5.53 19.85
N ARG A 131 7.49 -4.39 20.44
CA ARG A 131 6.15 -3.82 20.24
C ARG A 131 6.26 -2.57 19.38
N HIS A 132 5.56 -2.54 18.27
CA HIS A 132 5.51 -1.45 17.32
C HIS A 132 4.08 -0.94 17.16
N LYS A 133 3.94 0.35 16.86
CA LYS A 133 2.61 0.95 16.68
C LYS A 133 1.88 0.47 15.42
N ILE A 134 2.65 0.00 14.43
CA ILE A 134 2.16 -0.74 13.28
C ILE A 134 2.94 -2.06 13.23
N GLU A 135 2.24 -3.15 13.52
CA GLU A 135 2.78 -4.50 13.53
C GLU A 135 2.65 -5.15 12.17
N ILE A 136 3.39 -6.25 11.97
CA ILE A 136 3.24 -7.10 10.78
C ILE A 136 1.88 -7.78 10.79
N ASP A 137 1.18 -7.69 9.68
CA ASP A 137 -0.16 -8.26 9.49
C ASP A 137 -0.31 -8.79 8.06
N GLU A 138 -0.26 -10.11 7.94
CA GLU A 138 -0.39 -10.83 6.67
C GLU A 138 -1.86 -11.00 6.26
N ASN A 139 -2.82 -10.66 7.13
CA ASN A 139 -4.25 -10.94 6.95
C ASN A 139 -5.09 -9.66 6.81
N ILE A 140 -4.54 -8.61 6.20
CA ILE A 140 -5.26 -7.34 5.98
C ILE A 140 -6.55 -7.60 5.21
N LEU A 141 -6.50 -8.31 4.07
CA LEU A 141 -7.68 -8.48 3.23
C LEU A 141 -8.81 -9.23 3.96
N SER A 142 -8.49 -10.25 4.75
CA SER A 142 -9.48 -10.99 5.55
C SER A 142 -10.22 -10.10 6.57
N LYS A 143 -9.59 -9.02 7.05
CA LYS A 143 -10.17 -8.10 8.03
C LYS A 143 -11.00 -6.98 7.40
N TYR A 144 -10.67 -6.59 6.17
CA TYR A 144 -11.20 -5.38 5.54
C TYR A 144 -12.08 -5.63 4.31
N LEU A 145 -12.18 -6.87 3.81
CA LEU A 145 -13.08 -7.28 2.71
C LEU A 145 -14.54 -7.59 3.16
N ILE A 146 -14.96 -7.08 4.32
CA ILE A 146 -16.30 -7.29 4.87
C ILE A 146 -17.33 -6.45 4.09
#